data_AF-A0A7X6P814-F1
#
_entry.id   AF-A0A7X6P814-F1
#
_cell.length_a   1.000
_cell.length_b   1.000
_cell.length_c   1.000
_cell.angle_alpha   90.00
_cell.angle_beta   90.00
_cell.angle_gamma   90.00
#
_symmetry.space_group_name_H-M   'P 1'
#
loop_
_entity.id
_entity.type
_entity.pdbx_description
1 polymer ?
#
loop_
_entity_poly.entity_id
_entity_poly.type
_entity_poly.pdbx_seq_one_letter_code
_entity_poly.pdbx_strand_id
1 'polypeptide(L)'
;MEKQILEKHIFDLEQSLLQPEFRKSSEKIAELLSNDFCEFCSSGKIYIYKKGDIFDIKKDLPVIDWEIKDFSIRILSNDMVLAI
;
A
#
# COMPACT_ATOMS: atom_id res chain seq x y z
N MET A 1 -18.48 8.78 -12.96
CA MET A 1 -17.40 9.80 -12.95
C MET A 1 -16.70 9.81 -11.59
N GLU A 2 -17.42 10.00 -10.49
CA GLU A 2 -16.86 9.99 -9.12
C GLU A 2 -16.12 8.68 -8.78
N LYS A 3 -16.70 7.51 -9.10
CA LYS A 3 -16.04 6.20 -8.87
C LYS A 3 -14.69 6.08 -9.60
N GLN A 4 -14.59 6.51 -10.85
CA GLN A 4 -13.36 6.37 -11.64
C GLN A 4 -12.24 7.26 -11.11
N ILE A 5 -12.58 8.47 -10.64
CA ILE A 5 -11.64 9.37 -9.99
C ILE A 5 -11.14 8.75 -8.69
N LEU A 6 -12.05 8.20 -7.89
CA LEU A 6 -11.70 7.50 -6.65
C LEU A 6 -10.85 6.26 -6.91
N GLU A 7 -11.23 5.43 -7.89
CA GLU A 7 -10.50 4.22 -8.29
C GLU A 7 -9.07 4.56 -8.70
N LYS A 8 -8.89 5.61 -9.53
CA LYS A 8 -7.57 6.12 -9.88
C LYS A 8 -6.79 6.60 -8.66
N HIS A 9 -7.45 7.33 -7.75
CA HIS A 9 -6.78 7.82 -6.54
C HIS A 9 -6.27 6.68 -5.67
N ILE A 10 -7.09 5.65 -5.43
CA ILE A 10 -6.68 4.47 -4.65
C ILE A 10 -5.57 3.70 -5.38
N PHE A 11 -5.67 3.53 -6.70
CA PHE A 11 -4.61 2.90 -7.51
C PHE A 11 -3.26 3.62 -7.36
N ASP A 12 -3.26 4.95 -7.41
CA ASP A 12 -2.04 5.75 -7.28
C ASP A 12 -1.42 5.61 -5.87
N LEU A 13 -2.24 5.46 -4.81
CA LEU A 13 -1.76 5.20 -3.44
C LEU A 13 -1.16 3.79 -3.30
N GLU A 14 -1.83 2.77 -3.84
CA GLU A 14 -1.32 1.38 -3.86
C GLU A 14 0.01 1.30 -4.63
N GLN A 15 0.09 1.95 -5.79
CA GLN A 15 1.33 2.02 -6.57
C GLN A 15 2.45 2.73 -5.81
N SER A 16 2.12 3.76 -5.03
CA SER A 16 3.09 4.48 -4.19
C SER A 16 3.71 3.56 -3.12
N LEU A 17 2.93 2.69 -2.49
CA LEU A 17 3.46 1.69 -1.54
C LEU A 17 4.43 0.69 -2.18
N LEU A 18 4.39 0.52 -3.51
CA LEU A 18 5.33 -0.32 -4.25
C LEU A 18 6.66 0.38 -4.55
N GLN A 19 6.72 1.72 -4.50
CA GLN A 19 7.89 2.48 -4.88
C GLN A 19 8.98 2.46 -3.79
N PRO A 20 10.27 2.23 -4.14
CA PRO A 20 11.37 2.23 -3.19
C PRO A 20 11.47 3.51 -2.35
N GLU A 21 11.11 4.66 -2.92
CA GLU A 21 11.16 5.97 -2.25
C GLU A 21 10.15 6.08 -1.10
N PHE A 22 9.04 5.33 -1.17
CA PHE A 22 8.09 5.20 -0.08
C PHE A 22 8.54 4.10 0.88
N ARG A 23 8.89 2.92 0.37
CA ARG A 23 9.28 1.75 1.19
C ARG A 23 10.50 1.97 2.09
N LYS A 24 11.31 3.00 1.79
CA LYS A 24 12.51 3.39 2.56
C LYS A 24 12.31 4.60 3.47
N SER A 25 11.14 5.25 3.46
CA SER A 25 10.84 6.43 4.29
C SER A 25 9.69 6.12 5.23
N SER A 26 10.00 6.13 6.53
CA SER A 26 8.99 5.90 7.57
C SER A 26 7.92 6.99 7.58
N GLU A 27 8.29 8.22 7.22
CA GLU A 27 7.40 9.37 7.14
C GLU A 27 6.37 9.17 6.04
N LYS A 28 6.81 8.79 4.84
CA LYS A 28 5.92 8.56 3.70
C LYS A 28 5.02 7.35 3.89
N ILE A 29 5.52 6.26 4.50
CA ILE A 29 4.67 5.11 4.84
C ILE A 29 3.59 5.52 5.85
N ALA A 30 3.94 6.35 6.84
CA ALA A 30 2.99 6.83 7.85
C ALA A 30 1.91 7.77 7.30
N GLU A 31 2.08 8.34 6.10
CA GLU A 31 1.04 9.09 5.40
C GLU A 31 0.02 8.17 4.72
N LEU A 32 0.39 6.93 4.40
CA LEU A 32 -0.44 5.97 3.69
C LEU A 32 -1.09 4.93 4.61
N LEU A 33 -0.38 4.48 5.65
CA LEU A 33 -0.83 3.41 6.54
C LEU A 33 -1.35 3.94 7.87
N SER A 34 -2.53 3.46 8.27
CA SER A 34 -3.09 3.67 9.60
C SER A 34 -2.25 2.97 10.68
N ASN A 35 -2.29 3.48 11.92
CA ASN A 35 -1.63 2.85 13.07
C ASN A 35 -2.14 1.42 13.36
N ASP A 36 -3.35 1.09 12.89
CA ASP A 36 -3.97 -0.23 13.07
C ASP A 36 -3.81 -1.14 11.84
N PHE A 37 -2.95 -0.76 10.89
CA PHE A 37 -2.72 -1.53 9.67
C PHE A 37 -2.07 -2.89 9.98
N CYS A 38 -2.58 -3.94 9.33
CA CYS A 38 -1.99 -5.26 9.33
C CYS A 38 -1.94 -5.85 7.92
N GLU A 39 -0.93 -6.67 7.67
CA GLU A 39 -0.73 -7.37 6.40
C GLU A 39 -0.61 -8.87 6.64
N PHE A 40 -1.29 -9.65 5.80
CA PHE A 40 -1.06 -11.09 5.70
C PHE A 40 -0.01 -11.32 4.63
N CYS A 41 1.25 -11.46 5.04
CA CYS A 41 2.35 -11.62 4.10
C CYS A 41 2.28 -12.96 3.36
N SER A 42 2.91 -13.06 2.19
CA SER A 42 3.01 -14.32 1.41
C SER A 42 3.61 -15.50 2.18
N SER A 43 4.35 -15.24 3.26
CA SER A 43 4.87 -16.26 4.18
C SER A 43 3.83 -16.86 5.15
N GLY A 44 2.60 -16.34 5.15
CA GLY A 44 1.55 -16.68 6.11
C GLY A 44 1.70 -15.99 7.47
N LYS A 45 2.73 -15.17 7.66
CA LYS A 45 2.90 -14.33 8.86
C LYS A 45 1.97 -13.12 8.79
N ILE A 46 1.42 -12.75 9.93
CA ILE A 46 0.71 -11.50 10.12
C ILE A 46 1.73 -10.45 10.54
N TYR A 47 1.89 -9.41 9.72
CA TYR A 47 2.66 -8.23 10.06
C TYR A 47 1.71 -7.17 10.63
N ILE A 48 2.07 -6.61 11.79
CA ILE A 48 1.35 -5.51 12.44
C ILE A 48 2.24 -4.29 12.29
N TYR A 49 1.77 -3.30 11.52
CA TYR A 49 2.55 -2.10 11.25
C TYR A 49 2.73 -1.26 12.51
N LYS A 50 3.93 -0.70 12.66
CA LYS A 50 4.23 0.30 13.69
C LYS A 50 4.79 1.54 13.02
N LYS A 51 4.29 2.70 13.44
CA LYS A 51 4.80 3.98 12.96
C LYS A 51 6.32 4.06 13.21
N GLY A 52 7.09 4.30 12.15
CA GLY A 52 8.55 4.23 12.16
C GLY A 52 9.12 3.04 11.38
N ASP A 53 8.29 2.04 11.06
CA ASP A 53 8.70 0.90 10.24
C ASP A 53 8.97 1.32 8.78
N ILE A 54 9.91 0.63 8.17
CA ILE A 54 10.23 0.70 6.74
C ILE A 54 10.34 -0.73 6.19
N PHE A 55 10.02 -0.92 4.91
CA PHE A 55 9.94 -2.25 4.31
C PHE A 55 11.24 -2.67 3.61
N ASP A 56 11.99 -1.71 3.05
CA ASP A 56 13.20 -2.00 2.26
C ASP A 56 14.49 -1.56 3.00
N ILE A 57 14.86 -2.33 4.03
CA ILE A 57 16.03 -2.04 4.86
C ILE A 57 17.35 -2.51 4.22
N LYS A 58 17.31 -3.51 3.33
CA LYS A 58 18.51 -4.11 2.75
C LYS A 58 18.92 -3.39 1.46
N LYS A 59 20.15 -2.88 1.44
CA LYS A 59 20.76 -2.21 0.28
C LYS A 59 20.89 -3.11 -0.97
N ASP A 60 20.88 -4.43 -0.79
CA ASP A 60 21.17 -5.41 -1.84
C ASP A 60 19.94 -6.23 -2.28
N LEU A 61 18.73 -5.84 -1.88
CA LEU A 61 17.55 -6.46 -2.46
C LEU A 61 17.38 -5.95 -3.90
N PRO A 62 17.18 -6.84 -4.88
CA PRO A 62 16.89 -6.42 -6.24
C PRO A 62 15.64 -5.52 -6.21
N VAL A 63 15.68 -4.43 -6.98
CA VAL A 63 14.48 -3.60 -7.20
C VAL A 63 13.44 -4.52 -7.82
N ILE A 64 12.39 -4.82 -7.07
CA ILE A 64 11.32 -5.68 -7.54
C ILE A 64 10.38 -4.81 -8.36
N ASP A 65 10.25 -5.13 -9.64
CA ASP A 65 9.34 -4.46 -10.57
C ASP A 65 7.94 -5.06 -10.41
N TRP A 66 7.16 -4.48 -9.51
CA TRP A 66 5.79 -4.90 -9.25
C TRP A 66 4.82 -4.17 -10.18
N GLU A 67 3.92 -4.92 -10.80
CA GLU A 67 2.83 -4.41 -11.62
C GLU A 67 1.48 -4.82 -11.00
N ILE A 68 0.60 -3.84 -10.74
CA ILE A 68 -0.78 -4.08 -10.32
C ILE A 68 -1.61 -4.40 -11.57
N LYS A 69 -2.28 -5.55 -11.58
CA LYS A 69 -3.14 -6.00 -12.71
C LYS A 69 -4.58 -6.11 -12.26
N ASP A 70 -5.49 -5.88 -13.21
CA ASP A 70 -6.94 -6.04 -13.03
C ASP A 70 -7.53 -5.26 -11.84
N PHE A 71 -6.93 -4.12 -11.49
CA PHE A 71 -7.31 -3.31 -10.35
C PHE A 71 -8.74 -2.77 -10.46
N SER A 72 -9.48 -2.86 -9.36
CA SER A 72 -10.81 -2.32 -9.23
C SER A 72 -11.08 -1.89 -7.79
N ILE A 73 -12.10 -1.04 -7.59
CA ILE A 73 -12.62 -0.76 -6.25
C ILE A 73 -14.09 -1.13 -6.12
N ARG A 74 -14.45 -1.56 -4.91
CA ARG A 74 -15.82 -1.68 -4.41
C ARG A 74 -16.05 -0.72 -3.26
N ILE A 75 -17.02 0.18 -3.42
CA ILE A 75 -17.42 1.11 -2.36
C ILE A 75 -18.24 0.33 -1.32
N LEU A 76 -17.85 0.41 -0.05
CA LEU A 76 -18.51 -0.25 1.07
C LEU A 76 -19.37 0.73 1.89
N SER A 77 -18.89 1.97 2.05
CA SER A 77 -19.59 3.09 2.67
C SER A 77 -19.06 4.41 2.09
N ASN A 78 -19.51 5.56 2.60
CA ASN A 78 -19.06 6.88 2.14
C ASN A 78 -17.56 7.13 2.36
N ASP A 79 -16.95 6.45 3.33
CA ASP A 79 -15.58 6.61 3.81
C ASP A 79 -14.74 5.33 3.71
N MET A 80 -15.27 4.27 3.08
CA MET A 80 -14.61 2.98 2.99
C MET A 80 -14.76 2.36 1.60
N VAL A 81 -13.63 1.89 1.09
CA VAL A 81 -13.54 1.13 -0.16
C VAL A 81 -12.73 -0.14 0.08
N LEU A 82 -13.03 -1.15 -0.72
CA LEU A 82 -12.23 -2.35 -0.87
C LEU A 82 -11.57 -2.29 -2.25
N ALA A 83 -10.24 -2.29 -2.29
CA ALA A 83 -9.46 -2.49 -3.51
C ALA A 83 -9.33 -3.99 -3.79
N ILE A 84 -9.51 -4.41 -5.06
CA ILE A 84 -9.51 -5.80 -5.52
C ILE A 84 -8.76 -5.89 -6.84
#